data_AF-A0A238BPB6-F1
#
_entry.id   AF-A0A238BPB6-F1
#
_cell.length_a   1.000
_cell.length_b   1.000
_cell.length_c   1.000
_cell.angle_alpha   90.00
_cell.angle_beta   90.00
_cell.angle_gamma   90.00
#
_symmetry.space_group_name_H-M   'P 1'
#
loop_
_entity.id
_entity.type
_entity.pdbx_description
1 polymer ?
#
loop_
_entity_poly.entity_id
_entity_poly.type
_entity_poly.pdbx_seq_one_letter_code
_entity_poly.pdbx_strand_id
1 'polypeptide(L)'
;MANIFDIRDEYNVVEKYVAIILFSLLLLNGTITNILMAIVFCCGRNNFFCHSFVLISSQIIICNFLNFIPQVAISTWTHSVFATIDTFSFFAALHFTFLMAVNRFVATNMPKLNVFFESVKLYFLLACVWLFILVISLLEFLHCVKTFDVSNLQWSFNCTKITVESGAIFLKIRYIWTLALPIAMFALYIPIFCSMHRKRNSILDLRRTSGNIGNLLFLTVKENK
;
A
#
# COMPACT_ATOMS: atom_id res chain seq x y z
N MET A 1 0.31 41.90 -7.42
CA MET A 1 1.69 41.76 -6.93
C MET A 1 1.62 40.73 -5.82
N ALA A 2 2.01 39.50 -6.13
CA ALA A 2 1.72 38.32 -5.31
C ALA A 2 2.62 38.29 -4.07
N ASN A 3 2.02 38.10 -2.90
CA ASN A 3 2.72 37.85 -1.65
C ASN A 3 3.56 36.58 -1.79
N ILE A 4 4.86 36.76 -1.88
CA ILE A 4 5.86 35.71 -1.74
C ILE A 4 5.82 35.31 -0.27
N PHE A 5 5.39 34.07 0.02
CA PHE A 5 5.47 33.48 1.36
C PHE A 5 6.94 33.43 1.79
N ASP A 6 7.37 34.40 2.60
CA ASP A 6 8.71 34.44 3.18
C ASP A 6 8.74 33.53 4.42
N ILE A 7 9.77 32.71 4.53
CA ILE A 7 9.99 31.73 5.60
C ILE A 7 10.04 32.41 6.99
N ARG A 8 10.28 33.72 7.03
CA ARG A 8 10.33 34.56 8.24
C ARG A 8 8.96 35.09 8.71
N ASP A 9 7.87 34.84 8.00
CA ASP A 9 6.55 35.37 8.39
C ASP A 9 6.00 34.66 9.65
N GLU A 10 5.80 35.42 10.74
CA GLU A 10 5.42 34.95 12.08
C GLU A 10 3.97 34.43 12.15
N TYR A 11 3.17 34.62 11.09
CA TYR A 11 1.73 34.38 11.11
C TYR A 11 1.33 32.88 11.16
N ASN A 12 2.16 31.97 10.64
CA ASN A 12 1.84 30.53 10.54
C ASN A 12 2.76 29.62 11.38
N VAL A 13 3.36 30.14 12.46
CA VAL A 13 4.27 29.37 13.32
C VAL A 13 3.57 28.13 13.92
N VAL A 14 2.32 28.26 14.35
CA VAL A 14 1.53 27.15 14.93
C VAL A 14 1.31 26.03 13.90
N GLU A 15 0.92 26.37 12.67
CA GLU A 15 0.69 25.40 11.59
C GLU A 15 1.97 24.60 11.29
N LYS A 16 3.13 25.29 11.24
CA LYS A 16 4.44 24.64 11.05
C LYS A 16 4.76 23.65 12.18
N TYR A 17 4.59 24.05 13.44
CA TYR A 17 4.83 23.15 14.58
C TYR A 17 3.89 21.94 14.57
N VAL A 18 2.61 22.16 14.27
CA VAL A 18 1.63 21.08 14.15
C VAL A 18 2.03 20.11 13.04
N ALA A 19 2.41 20.63 11.86
CA ALA A 19 2.84 19.80 10.73
C ALA A 19 4.08 18.95 11.09
N ILE A 20 5.09 19.54 11.74
CA ILE A 20 6.30 18.83 12.18
C ILE A 20 5.94 17.72 13.17
N ILE A 21 5.15 18.02 14.21
CA ILE A 21 4.75 17.04 15.22
C ILE A 21 3.97 15.89 14.58
N LEU A 22 2.97 16.20 13.74
CA LEU A 22 2.18 15.18 13.05
C LEU A 22 3.04 14.32 12.13
N PHE A 23 3.94 14.93 11.37
CA PHE A 23 4.85 14.22 10.48
C PHE A 23 5.79 13.29 11.24
N SER A 24 6.40 13.76 12.34
CA SER A 24 7.24 12.93 13.21
C SER A 24 6.47 11.78 13.84
N LEU A 25 5.24 12.01 14.30
CA LEU A 25 4.38 10.96 14.87
C LEU A 25 4.01 9.90 13.81
N LEU A 26 3.64 10.32 12.60
CA LEU A 26 3.32 9.43 11.50
C LEU A 26 4.53 8.58 11.08
N LEU A 27 5.71 9.20 10.99
CA LEU A 27 6.98 8.52 10.71
C LEU A 27 7.33 7.49 11.78
N LEU A 28 7.23 7.88 13.05
CA LEU A 28 7.49 6.99 14.18
C LEU A 28 6.53 5.82 14.18
N ASN A 29 5.23 6.08 14.04
CA ASN A 29 4.21 5.03 13.99
C ASN A 29 4.41 4.11 12.77
N GLY A 30 4.71 4.67 11.59
CA GLY A 30 5.01 3.90 10.40
C GLY A 30 6.25 3.01 10.58
N THR A 31 7.30 3.53 11.23
CA THR A 31 8.53 2.78 11.50
C THR A 31 8.27 1.65 12.48
N ILE A 32 7.63 1.93 13.62
CA ILE A 32 7.31 0.94 14.65
C ILE A 32 6.42 -0.18 14.08
N THR A 33 5.37 0.18 13.35
CA THR A 33 4.43 -0.81 12.79
C THR A 33 5.09 -1.69 11.73
N ASN A 34 5.92 -1.14 10.85
CA ASN A 34 6.66 -1.93 9.86
C ASN A 34 7.72 -2.85 10.51
N ILE A 35 8.43 -2.38 11.54
CA ILE A 35 9.37 -3.21 12.32
C ILE A 35 8.62 -4.35 13.01
N LEU A 36 7.50 -4.06 13.67
CA LEU A 36 6.69 -5.06 14.35
C LEU A 36 6.18 -6.12 13.35
N MET A 37 5.69 -5.70 12.18
CA MET A 37 5.27 -6.60 11.12
C MET A 37 6.42 -7.47 10.61
N ALA A 38 7.62 -6.90 10.43
CA ALA A 38 8.80 -7.67 10.02
C ALA A 38 9.19 -8.71 11.09
N ILE A 39 9.17 -8.34 12.38
CA ILE A 39 9.42 -9.27 13.49
C ILE A 39 8.38 -10.39 13.50
N VAL A 40 7.09 -10.07 13.32
CA VAL A 40 6.03 -11.09 13.27
C VAL A 40 6.26 -12.09 12.14
N PHE A 41 6.72 -11.62 10.97
CA PHE A 41 7.05 -12.51 9.85
C PHE A 41 8.32 -13.34 10.07
N CYS A 42 9.35 -12.80 10.71
CA CYS A 42 10.61 -13.51 10.95
C CYS A 42 10.55 -14.47 12.15
N CYS A 43 9.87 -14.09 13.23
CA CYS A 43 9.85 -14.80 14.50
C CYS A 43 8.56 -15.61 14.74
N GLY A 44 7.58 -15.52 13.83
CA GLY A 44 6.33 -16.28 13.89
C GLY A 44 6.57 -17.78 13.72
N ARG A 45 6.77 -18.49 14.84
CA ARG A 45 7.14 -19.93 14.88
C ARG A 45 6.06 -20.88 14.35
N ASN A 46 4.83 -20.38 14.18
CA ASN A 46 3.73 -21.08 13.51
C ASN A 46 3.34 -20.25 12.29
N ASN A 47 3.49 -20.79 11.08
CA ASN A 47 3.14 -20.14 9.81
C ASN A 47 1.63 -19.83 9.71
N PHE A 48 1.15 -18.81 10.43
CA PHE A 48 -0.23 -18.35 10.35
C PHE A 48 -0.55 -17.71 8.98
N PHE A 49 0.48 -17.29 8.25
CA PHE A 49 0.34 -16.60 6.97
C PHE A 49 0.86 -17.45 5.81
N CYS A 50 0.14 -17.41 4.68
CA CYS A 50 0.60 -18.02 3.44
C CYS A 50 1.91 -17.36 2.97
N HIS A 51 2.83 -18.16 2.43
CA HIS A 51 4.12 -17.72 1.90
C HIS A 51 3.99 -16.50 0.97
N SER A 52 3.04 -16.55 0.03
CA SER A 52 2.77 -15.48 -0.93
C SER A 52 2.40 -14.16 -0.26
N PHE A 53 1.62 -14.22 0.82
CA PHE A 53 1.24 -13.02 1.58
C PHE A 53 2.44 -12.41 2.28
N VAL A 54 3.31 -13.23 2.89
CA VAL A 54 4.52 -12.76 3.57
C VAL A 54 5.47 -12.10 2.58
N LEU A 55 5.68 -12.71 1.40
CA LEU A 55 6.55 -12.17 0.37
C LEU A 55 6.06 -10.83 -0.19
N ILE A 56 4.77 -10.68 -0.49
CA ILE A 56 4.24 -9.40 -0.99
C ILE A 56 4.30 -8.35 0.13
N SER A 57 3.95 -8.72 1.36
CA SER A 57 4.00 -7.82 2.51
C SER A 57 5.42 -7.34 2.81
N SER A 58 6.43 -8.20 2.66
CA SER A 58 7.82 -7.79 2.85
C SER A 58 8.27 -6.77 1.80
N GLN A 59 7.78 -6.85 0.56
CA GLN A 59 8.05 -5.81 -0.44
C GLN A 59 7.44 -4.46 -0.02
N ILE A 60 6.21 -4.45 0.50
CA ILE A 60 5.58 -3.22 1.02
C ILE A 60 6.38 -2.62 2.18
N ILE A 61 6.84 -3.46 3.11
CA ILE A 61 7.70 -3.03 4.23
C ILE A 61 8.98 -2.36 3.70
N ILE A 62 9.64 -2.97 2.70
CA ILE A 62 10.83 -2.39 2.05
C ILE A 62 10.48 -1.02 1.42
N CYS A 63 9.35 -0.92 0.71
CA CYS A 63 8.91 0.34 0.11
C CYS A 63 8.69 1.43 1.17
N ASN A 64 8.08 1.08 2.31
CA ASN A 64 7.84 2.02 3.39
C ASN A 64 9.15 2.54 4.00
N PHE A 65 10.14 1.67 4.21
CA PHE A 65 11.46 2.10 4.69
C PHE A 65 12.18 2.99 3.68
N LEU A 66 12.12 2.66 2.38
CA LEU A 66 12.69 3.51 1.34
C LEU A 66 12.01 4.89 1.31
N ASN A 67 10.71 4.95 1.60
CA ASN A 67 9.97 6.21 1.67
C ASN A 67 10.38 7.08 2.88
N PHE A 68 10.87 6.48 3.97
CA PHE A 68 11.34 7.24 5.13
C PHE A 68 12.70 7.90 4.90
N ILE A 69 13.53 7.38 3.98
CA ILE A 69 14.89 7.89 3.73
C ILE A 69 14.86 9.36 3.28
N PRO A 70 14.10 9.76 2.23
CA PRO A 70 13.99 11.16 1.84
C PRO A 70 13.48 12.04 2.99
N GLN A 71 12.55 11.54 3.80
CA GLN A 71 11.88 12.30 4.86
C GLN A 71 12.83 12.64 6.02
N VAL A 72 13.74 11.74 6.37
CA VAL A 72 14.80 12.00 7.35
C VAL A 72 15.91 12.86 6.75
N ALA A 73 16.17 12.72 5.45
CA ALA A 73 17.24 13.44 4.75
C ALA A 73 16.91 14.91 4.41
N ILE A 74 15.66 15.39 4.61
CA ILE A 74 15.26 16.79 4.38
C ILE A 74 16.15 17.81 5.13
N SER A 75 16.83 17.41 6.21
CA SER A 75 17.76 18.28 6.94
C SER A 75 19.11 18.50 6.24
N THR A 76 19.47 17.69 5.25
CA THR A 76 20.80 17.68 4.62
C THR A 76 20.64 17.69 3.10
N TRP A 77 20.56 18.89 2.53
CA TRP A 77 20.70 19.20 1.09
C TRP A 77 19.92 18.24 0.19
N THR A 78 18.70 18.63 -0.17
CA THR A 78 17.80 17.87 -1.04
C THR A 78 18.42 17.64 -2.42
N HIS A 79 19.20 16.57 -2.57
CA HIS A 79 19.67 16.10 -3.86
C HIS A 79 18.49 15.51 -4.62
N SER A 80 18.42 15.78 -5.93
CA SER A 80 17.41 15.25 -6.86
C SER A 80 17.20 13.73 -6.72
N VAL A 81 18.24 13.00 -6.29
CA VAL A 81 18.20 11.56 -5.97
C VAL A 81 17.16 11.21 -4.90
N PHE A 82 17.05 11.98 -3.81
CA PHE A 82 16.07 11.71 -2.75
C PHE A 82 14.63 11.91 -3.23
N ALA A 83 14.40 12.89 -4.09
CA ALA A 83 13.10 13.13 -4.69
C ALA A 83 12.67 11.96 -5.60
N THR A 84 13.62 11.34 -6.30
CA THR A 84 13.39 10.11 -7.09
C THR A 84 13.11 8.90 -6.21
N ILE A 85 13.84 8.74 -5.09
CA ILE A 85 13.61 7.65 -4.13
C ILE A 85 12.19 7.73 -3.54
N ASP A 86 11.72 8.93 -3.20
CA ASP A 86 10.36 9.17 -2.71
C ASP A 86 9.31 8.70 -3.74
N THR A 87 9.42 9.15 -4.99
CA THR A 87 8.48 8.75 -6.04
C THR A 87 8.55 7.24 -6.33
N PHE A 88 9.75 6.66 -6.39
CA PHE A 88 9.95 5.22 -6.58
C PHE A 88 9.26 4.42 -5.48
N SER A 89 9.46 4.82 -4.21
CA SER A 89 8.88 4.16 -3.04
C SER A 89 7.36 4.25 -3.03
N PHE A 90 6.81 5.42 -3.39
CA PHE A 90 5.37 5.63 -3.51
C PHE A 90 4.73 4.73 -4.57
N PHE A 91 5.29 4.70 -5.78
CA PHE A 91 4.77 3.83 -6.84
C PHE A 91 4.93 2.36 -6.47
N ALA A 92 6.05 1.98 -5.84
CA ALA A 92 6.26 0.62 -5.40
C ALA A 92 5.22 0.18 -4.38
N ALA A 93 5.00 0.98 -3.34
CA ALA A 93 3.97 0.73 -2.33
C ALA A 93 2.59 0.57 -2.99
N LEU A 94 2.23 1.44 -3.94
CA LEU A 94 0.95 1.39 -4.63
C LEU A 94 0.75 0.08 -5.41
N HIS A 95 1.75 -0.32 -6.23
CA HIS A 95 1.66 -1.54 -7.04
C HIS A 95 1.70 -2.81 -6.19
N PHE A 96 2.54 -2.87 -5.14
CA PHE A 96 2.58 -4.03 -4.25
C PHE A 96 1.31 -4.15 -3.40
N THR A 97 0.70 -3.03 -3.01
CA THR A 97 -0.60 -3.08 -2.32
C THR A 97 -1.72 -3.55 -3.25
N PHE A 98 -1.71 -3.11 -4.52
CA PHE A 98 -2.62 -3.66 -5.53
C PHE A 98 -2.40 -5.16 -5.74
N LEU A 99 -1.15 -5.60 -5.85
CA LEU A 99 -0.81 -7.01 -5.97
C LEU A 99 -1.29 -7.82 -4.75
N MET A 100 -1.20 -7.25 -3.55
CA MET A 100 -1.74 -7.86 -2.33
C MET A 100 -3.27 -8.00 -2.40
N ALA A 101 -3.98 -6.99 -2.91
CA ALA A 101 -5.43 -7.04 -3.10
C ALA A 101 -5.82 -8.15 -4.11
N VAL A 102 -5.10 -8.25 -5.23
CA VAL A 102 -5.29 -9.32 -6.22
C VAL A 102 -5.03 -10.70 -5.60
N ASN A 103 -3.92 -10.87 -4.88
CA ASN A 103 -3.59 -12.12 -4.20
C ASN A 103 -4.71 -12.55 -3.22
N ARG A 104 -5.23 -11.62 -2.42
CA ARG A 104 -6.36 -11.91 -1.52
C ARG A 104 -7.66 -12.21 -2.25
N PHE A 105 -7.92 -11.51 -3.35
CA PHE A 105 -9.07 -11.78 -4.21
C PHE A 105 -9.03 -13.20 -4.77
N VAL A 106 -7.89 -13.58 -5.35
CA VAL A 106 -7.65 -14.90 -5.93
C VAL A 106 -7.78 -15.99 -4.87
N ALA A 107 -7.12 -15.85 -3.73
CA ALA A 107 -7.20 -16.82 -2.64
C ALA A 107 -8.64 -17.03 -2.12
N THR A 108 -9.47 -15.99 -2.14
CA THR A 108 -10.82 -16.06 -1.57
C THR A 108 -11.87 -16.53 -2.56
N ASN A 109 -11.83 -16.02 -3.80
CA ASN A 109 -12.87 -16.21 -4.82
C ASN A 109 -12.47 -17.21 -5.91
N MET A 110 -11.17 -17.38 -6.18
CA MET A 110 -10.64 -18.20 -7.28
C MET A 110 -9.51 -19.13 -6.81
N PRO A 111 -9.79 -20.10 -5.92
CA PRO A 111 -8.74 -20.94 -5.31
C PRO A 111 -7.94 -21.75 -6.34
N LYS A 112 -8.51 -22.06 -7.51
CA LYS A 112 -7.80 -22.73 -8.61
C LYS A 112 -6.62 -21.93 -9.16
N LEU A 113 -6.71 -20.59 -9.13
CA LEU A 113 -5.63 -19.70 -9.58
C LEU A 113 -4.61 -19.42 -8.46
N ASN A 114 -4.87 -19.85 -7.22
CA ASN A 114 -3.95 -19.65 -6.09
C ASN A 114 -2.59 -20.33 -6.31
N VAL A 115 -2.56 -21.44 -7.06
CA VAL A 115 -1.33 -22.15 -7.45
C VAL A 115 -0.33 -21.24 -8.17
N PHE A 116 -0.82 -20.19 -8.86
CA PHE A 116 0.06 -19.20 -9.49
C PHE A 116 0.93 -18.47 -8.44
N PHE A 117 0.36 -18.14 -7.28
CA PHE A 117 1.01 -17.38 -6.21
C PHE A 117 1.91 -18.24 -5.31
N GLU A 118 1.81 -19.56 -5.35
CA GLU A 118 2.65 -20.48 -4.55
C GLU A 118 3.95 -20.87 -5.27
N SER A 119 4.10 -20.48 -6.54
CA SER A 119 5.15 -20.96 -7.42
C SER A 119 6.27 -19.94 -7.65
N VAL A 120 7.33 -20.37 -8.36
CA VAL A 120 8.41 -19.50 -8.89
C VAL A 120 7.85 -18.29 -9.67
N LYS A 121 6.64 -18.40 -10.21
CA LYS A 121 5.94 -17.32 -10.92
C LYS A 121 5.70 -16.10 -10.03
N LEU A 122 5.53 -16.26 -8.71
CA LEU A 122 5.40 -15.13 -7.80
C LEU A 122 6.69 -14.31 -7.74
N TYR A 123 7.85 -14.96 -7.60
CA TYR A 123 9.14 -14.25 -7.60
C TYR A 123 9.39 -13.52 -8.91
N PHE A 124 9.07 -14.17 -10.03
CA PHE A 124 9.12 -13.55 -11.35
C PHE A 124 8.20 -12.31 -11.42
N LEU A 125 6.96 -12.41 -10.93
CA LEU A 125 6.03 -11.29 -10.89
C LEU A 125 6.54 -10.14 -10.02
N LEU A 126 7.09 -10.44 -8.84
CA LEU A 126 7.68 -9.41 -7.96
C LEU A 126 8.84 -8.69 -8.65
N ALA A 127 9.72 -9.44 -9.34
CA ALA A 127 10.81 -8.86 -10.11
C ALA A 127 10.29 -7.99 -11.27
N CYS A 128 9.26 -8.45 -12.00
CA CYS A 128 8.63 -7.66 -13.05
C CYS A 128 8.02 -6.35 -12.50
N VAL A 129 7.34 -6.40 -11.35
CA VAL A 129 6.77 -5.21 -10.71
C VAL A 129 7.88 -4.23 -10.34
N TRP A 130 8.95 -4.70 -9.69
CA TRP A 130 10.11 -3.85 -9.36
C TRP A 130 10.73 -3.20 -10.59
N LEU A 131 10.96 -3.97 -11.67
CA LEU A 131 11.50 -3.44 -12.92
C LEU A 131 10.58 -2.40 -13.55
N PHE A 132 9.27 -2.65 -13.56
CA PHE A 132 8.29 -1.69 -14.07
C PHE A 132 8.32 -0.37 -13.29
N ILE A 133 8.37 -0.43 -11.96
CA ILE A 133 8.46 0.77 -11.11
C ILE A 133 9.78 1.51 -11.34
N LEU A 134 10.89 0.78 -11.51
CA LEU A 134 12.19 1.36 -11.81
C LEU A 134 12.15 2.15 -13.12
N VAL A 135 11.55 1.58 -14.18
CA VAL A 135 11.39 2.25 -15.48
C VAL A 135 10.54 3.51 -15.35
N ILE A 136 9.40 3.46 -14.66
CA ILE A 136 8.56 4.65 -14.43
C ILE A 136 9.33 5.73 -13.70
N SER A 137 10.08 5.36 -12.67
CA SER A 137 10.81 6.32 -11.84
C SER A 137 11.98 6.96 -12.59
N LEU A 138 12.66 6.20 -13.46
CA LEU A 138 13.68 6.73 -14.36
C LEU A 138 13.08 7.66 -15.41
N LEU A 139 11.93 7.31 -15.98
CA LEU A 139 11.22 8.19 -16.91
C LEU A 139 10.82 9.51 -16.24
N GLU A 140 10.34 9.46 -14.99
CA GLU A 140 10.04 10.67 -14.22
C GLU A 140 11.30 11.52 -14.02
N PHE A 141 12.41 10.93 -13.57
CA PHE A 141 13.67 11.65 -13.37
C PHE A 141 14.22 12.32 -14.64
N LEU A 142 14.02 11.69 -15.80
CA LEU A 142 14.46 12.21 -17.09
C LEU A 142 13.59 13.38 -17.58
N HIS A 143 12.27 13.31 -17.39
CA HIS A 143 11.33 14.31 -17.91
C HIS A 143 11.03 15.44 -16.91
N CYS A 144 11.09 15.16 -15.61
CA CYS A 144 10.69 16.06 -14.53
C CYS A 144 11.75 16.14 -13.43
N VAL A 145 12.09 17.38 -13.04
CA VAL A 145 12.88 17.63 -11.83
C VAL A 145 11.91 17.96 -10.71
N LYS A 146 11.98 17.21 -9.62
CA LYS A 146 11.18 17.45 -8.42
C LYS A 146 12.02 18.25 -7.41
N THR A 147 11.55 19.43 -7.06
CA THR A 147 12.19 20.34 -6.10
C THR A 147 11.30 20.51 -4.88
N PHE A 148 11.90 20.53 -3.68
CA PHE A 148 11.14 20.80 -2.47
C PHE A 148 11.20 22.30 -2.16
N ASP A 149 10.04 22.95 -2.13
CA ASP A 149 9.92 24.34 -1.71
C ASP A 149 9.70 24.39 -0.19
N VAL A 150 10.73 24.82 0.53
CA VAL A 150 10.74 24.94 2.00
C VAL A 150 9.72 25.97 2.49
N SER A 151 9.44 27.00 1.68
CA SER A 151 8.53 28.09 2.07
C SER A 151 7.08 27.63 2.18
N ASN A 152 6.67 26.76 1.24
CA ASN A 152 5.31 26.24 1.13
C ASN A 152 5.18 24.79 1.63
N LEU A 153 6.27 24.18 2.12
CA LEU A 153 6.35 22.76 2.51
C LEU A 153 5.81 21.82 1.41
N GLN A 154 6.00 22.20 0.14
CA GLN A 154 5.39 21.53 -1.00
C GLN A 154 6.45 21.09 -2.01
N TRP A 155 6.27 19.90 -2.57
CA TRP A 155 7.03 19.44 -3.72
C TRP A 155 6.53 20.10 -5.01
N SER A 156 7.39 20.82 -5.70
CA SER A 156 7.14 21.38 -7.02
C SER A 156 7.76 20.49 -8.11
N PHE A 157 7.00 20.28 -9.19
CA PHE A 157 7.42 19.50 -10.35
C PHE A 157 7.78 20.46 -11.47
N ASN A 158 9.04 20.48 -11.87
CA ASN A 158 9.50 21.21 -13.04
C ASN A 158 9.76 20.23 -14.19
N CYS A 159 8.78 20.12 -15.09
CA CYS A 159 8.80 19.18 -16.21
C CYS A 159 9.19 19.80 -17.55
N THR A 160 10.02 20.86 -17.55
CA THR A 160 10.42 21.56 -18.78
C THR A 160 11.71 21.02 -19.42
N LYS A 161 12.30 19.96 -18.86
CA LYS A 161 13.68 19.54 -19.15
C LYS A 161 13.93 19.03 -20.58
N ILE A 162 12.91 18.43 -21.21
CA ILE A 162 13.00 17.90 -22.59
C ILE A 162 12.03 18.68 -23.49
N THR A 163 10.72 18.55 -23.26
CA THR A 163 9.69 19.40 -23.89
C THR A 163 8.54 19.61 -22.90
N VAL A 164 8.02 20.84 -22.83
CA VAL A 164 6.92 21.20 -21.90
C VAL A 164 5.68 20.32 -22.12
N GLU A 165 5.41 19.97 -23.37
CA GLU A 165 4.26 19.15 -23.77
C GLU A 165 4.38 17.69 -23.30
N SER A 166 5.56 17.06 -23.45
CA SER A 166 5.77 15.67 -22.99
C SER A 166 5.68 15.55 -21.46
N GLY A 167 6.22 16.54 -20.73
CA GLY A 167 6.13 16.61 -19.28
C GLY A 167 4.68 16.72 -18.77
N ALA A 168 3.87 17.56 -19.43
CA ALA A 168 2.46 17.73 -19.09
C ALA A 168 1.64 16.45 -19.36
N ILE A 169 1.92 15.76 -20.47
CA ILE A 169 1.29 14.46 -20.79
C ILE A 169 1.68 13.41 -19.75
N PHE A 170 2.95 13.32 -19.38
CA PHE A 170 3.42 12.37 -18.36
C PHE A 170 2.73 12.59 -17.01
N LEU A 171 2.62 13.84 -16.55
CA LEU A 171 1.93 14.17 -15.30
C LEU A 171 0.45 13.74 -15.32
N LYS A 172 -0.25 13.95 -16.44
CA LYS A 172 -1.65 13.49 -16.59
C LYS A 172 -1.75 11.97 -16.54
N ILE A 173 -0.88 11.25 -17.26
CA ILE A 173 -0.84 9.79 -17.25
C ILE A 173 -0.58 9.28 -15.83
N ARG A 174 0.42 9.84 -15.16
CA ARG A 174 0.73 9.51 -13.77
C ARG A 174 -0.48 9.72 -12.88
N TYR A 175 -1.14 10.87 -12.96
CA TYR A 175 -2.31 11.18 -12.12
C TYR A 175 -3.44 10.16 -12.33
N ILE A 176 -3.75 9.85 -13.58
CA ILE A 176 -4.76 8.83 -13.92
C ILE A 176 -4.34 7.47 -13.36
N TRP A 177 -3.07 7.09 -13.51
CA TRP A 177 -2.55 5.81 -13.04
C TRP A 177 -2.60 5.66 -11.51
N THR A 178 -2.19 6.71 -10.79
CA THR A 178 -2.21 6.71 -9.32
C THR A 178 -3.62 6.72 -8.75
N LEU A 179 -4.61 7.18 -9.50
CA LEU A 179 -6.02 7.15 -9.13
C LEU A 179 -6.71 5.84 -9.53
N ALA A 180 -6.37 5.28 -10.69
CA ALA A 180 -6.95 4.06 -11.20
C ALA A 180 -6.64 2.84 -10.32
N LEU A 181 -5.40 2.74 -9.80
CA LEU A 181 -4.98 1.62 -8.96
C LEU A 181 -5.82 1.51 -7.66
N PRO A 182 -5.96 2.56 -6.82
CA PRO A 182 -6.85 2.51 -5.65
C PRO A 182 -8.30 2.18 -5.97
N ILE A 183 -8.84 2.71 -7.07
CA ILE A 183 -10.21 2.40 -7.51
C ILE A 183 -10.34 0.91 -7.84
N ALA A 184 -9.37 0.35 -8.57
CA ALA A 184 -9.34 -1.08 -8.87
C ALA A 184 -9.22 -1.93 -7.59
N MET A 185 -8.40 -1.51 -6.62
CA MET A 185 -8.31 -2.18 -5.31
C MET A 185 -9.65 -2.18 -4.59
N PHE A 186 -10.33 -1.04 -4.55
CA PHE A 186 -11.66 -0.93 -3.95
C PHE A 186 -12.66 -1.89 -4.62
N ALA A 187 -12.67 -1.93 -5.95
CA ALA A 187 -13.52 -2.85 -6.71
C ALA A 187 -13.21 -4.33 -6.42
N LEU A 188 -11.93 -4.69 -6.20
CA LEU A 188 -11.53 -6.06 -5.82
C LEU A 188 -11.95 -6.42 -4.38
N TYR A 189 -12.00 -5.46 -3.46
CA TYR A 189 -12.40 -5.72 -2.08
C TYR A 189 -13.90 -5.99 -1.93
N ILE A 190 -14.76 -5.45 -2.80
CA ILE A 190 -16.21 -5.71 -2.81
C ILE A 190 -16.53 -7.23 -2.85
N PRO A 191 -16.08 -8.01 -3.86
CA PRO A 191 -16.35 -9.44 -3.93
C PRO A 191 -15.63 -10.24 -2.82
N ILE A 192 -14.46 -9.80 -2.33
CA ILE A 192 -13.83 -10.40 -1.15
C ILE A 192 -14.76 -10.29 0.06
N PHE A 193 -15.30 -9.10 0.30
CA PHE A 193 -16.24 -8.88 1.40
C PHE A 193 -17.52 -9.71 1.24
N CYS A 194 -18.12 -9.71 0.05
CA CYS A 194 -19.32 -10.50 -0.23
C CYS A 194 -19.09 -12.00 -0.03
N SER A 195 -17.95 -12.54 -0.47
CA SER A 195 -17.64 -13.97 -0.32
C SER A 195 -17.41 -14.36 1.14
N MET A 196 -16.72 -13.53 1.94
CA MET A 196 -16.58 -13.74 3.38
C MET A 196 -17.94 -13.71 4.08
N HIS A 197 -18.81 -12.75 3.74
CA HIS A 197 -20.15 -12.65 4.31
C HIS A 197 -21.00 -13.89 3.99
N ARG A 198 -20.99 -14.35 2.73
CA ARG A 198 -21.71 -15.58 2.32
C ARG A 198 -21.19 -16.82 3.06
N LYS A 199 -19.87 -17.00 3.15
CA LYS A 199 -19.26 -18.12 3.88
C LYS A 199 -19.66 -18.11 5.35
N ARG A 200 -19.64 -16.95 6.01
CA ARG A 200 -20.06 -16.80 7.40
C ARG A 200 -21.52 -17.20 7.60
N ASN A 201 -22.42 -16.71 6.75
CA ASN A 201 -23.85 -17.04 6.84
C ASN A 201 -24.09 -18.54 6.62
N SER A 202 -23.42 -19.13 5.64
CA SER A 202 -23.51 -20.58 5.40
C SER A 202 -23.07 -21.41 6.62
N ILE A 203 -22.00 -21.02 7.32
CA ILE A 203 -21.55 -21.69 8.56
C ILE A 203 -22.58 -21.51 9.69
N LEU A 204 -23.17 -20.32 9.82
CA LEU A 204 -24.19 -20.04 10.84
C LEU A 204 -25.46 -20.86 10.61
N ASP A 205 -25.90 -20.99 9.36
CA ASP A 205 -27.06 -21.79 8.98
C ASP A 205 -26.81 -23.28 9.23
N LEU A 206 -25.60 -23.78 8.91
CA LEU A 206 -25.21 -25.16 9.21
C LEU A 206 -25.25 -25.44 10.72
N ARG A 207 -24.75 -24.50 11.55
CA ARG A 207 -24.74 -24.62 13.02
C ARG A 207 -26.14 -24.59 13.61
N ARG A 208 -27.04 -23.78 13.04
CA ARG A 208 -28.45 -23.73 13.45
C ARG A 208 -29.17 -25.03 13.09
N THR A 209 -28.90 -25.57 11.91
CA THR A 209 -29.49 -26.84 11.45
C THR A 209 -29.01 -28.01 12.29
N SER A 210 -27.71 -28.10 12.58
CA SER A 210 -27.16 -29.16 13.44
C SER A 210 -27.64 -29.07 14.90
N GLY A 211 -27.78 -27.86 15.44
CA GLY A 211 -28.37 -27.65 16.78
C GLY A 211 -29.84 -28.07 16.86
N ASN A 212 -30.64 -27.76 15.84
CA ASN A 212 -32.04 -28.20 15.77
C ASN A 212 -32.17 -29.72 15.67
N ILE A 213 -31.32 -30.38 14.87
CA ILE A 213 -31.30 -31.85 14.76
C ILE A 213 -30.89 -32.48 16.09
N GLY A 214 -29.87 -31.94 16.77
CA GLY A 214 -29.43 -32.42 18.09
C GLY A 214 -30.53 -32.34 19.14
N ASN A 215 -31.30 -31.24 19.16
CA ASN A 215 -32.44 -31.09 20.07
C ASN A 215 -33.59 -32.05 19.75
N LEU A 216 -33.87 -32.30 18.46
CA LEU A 216 -34.91 -33.24 18.04
C LEU A 216 -34.56 -34.68 18.45
N LEU A 217 -33.29 -35.09 18.28
CA LEU A 217 -32.78 -36.38 18.71
C LEU A 217 -32.80 -36.56 20.24
N PHE A 218 -32.57 -35.48 20.99
CA PHE A 218 -32.63 -35.52 22.45
C PHE A 218 -34.07 -35.69 22.97
N LEU A 219 -35.05 -35.11 22.27
CA LEU A 219 -36.47 -35.27 22.62
C LEU A 219 -36.98 -36.68 22.31
N THR A 220 -36.60 -37.27 21.17
CA THR A 220 -37.02 -38.65 20.80
C THR A 220 -36.39 -39.73 21.69
N VAL A 221 -35.20 -39.50 22.25
CA VAL A 221 -34.60 -40.39 23.26
C VAL A 221 -35.32 -40.29 24.61
N LYS A 222 -35.89 -39.12 24.93
CA LYS A 222 -36.60 -38.90 26.20
C LYS A 222 -38.02 -39.46 26.21
N GLU A 223 -38.68 -39.55 25.06
CA GLU A 223 -40.01 -40.17 24.92
C GLU A 223 -39.98 -41.71 24.91
N ASN A 224 -38.82 -42.33 24.65
CA ASN A 224 -38.67 -43.80 24.62
C ASN A 224 -38.18 -44.39 25.95
N LYS A 225 -38.32 -43.68 27.07
CA LYS A 225 -37.90 -44.10 28.41
C LYS A 225 -39.05 -43.93 29.40
#